data_AF-A0A7Z9XNN8-F1
#
_entry.id   AF-A0A7Z9XNN8-F1
#
_cell.length_a   1.000
_cell.length_b   1.000
_cell.length_c   1.000
_cell.angle_alpha   90.00
_cell.angle_beta   90.00
_cell.angle_gamma   90.00
#
_symmetry.space_group_name_H-M   'P 1'
#
loop_
_entity.id
_entity.type
_entity.pdbx_description
1 polymer ?
#
loop_
_entity_poly.entity_id
_entity_poly.type
_entity_poly.pdbx_seq_one_letter_code
_entity_poly.pdbx_strand_id
1 'polypeptide(L)'
;MNKVSNYLVLGIVLGFHASTPAGTGVKPFFSAPYTGEKVQKYKITLPLSRYEQETFTIPQDCARLNSRLLEGNGRWGNRIERRLWIKADDDCRYLNFLQKYSGKVEKDFVSNYDFYNASITDLPLRPGCDLNLLLRNPAACPPSMPGIPNFSMFMENTPMHQGQQAELEDCRFINGVFRGHIYHTGRGLRCIKDPKAPGYRILSVDFADVNGDNCQDAVLRMTPIGRGARPSLLILPLTRRSNDEKFSLPPGSDYPRFGPSLD
;
A
#
# COMPACT_ATOMS: atom_id res chain seq x y z
N MET A 1 -49.42 4.45 63.62
CA MET A 1 -50.64 4.95 62.95
C MET A 1 -50.23 5.78 61.75
N ASN A 2 -50.81 5.43 60.58
CA ASN A 2 -50.97 6.22 59.33
C ASN A 2 -49.70 6.69 58.58
N LYS A 3 -49.35 6.15 57.39
CA LYS A 3 -49.87 6.42 56.01
C LYS A 3 -49.91 7.93 55.70
N VAL A 4 -49.29 8.44 54.62
CA VAL A 4 -49.72 8.47 53.20
C VAL A 4 -48.47 8.81 52.33
N SER A 5 -48.04 8.00 51.34
CA SER A 5 -48.25 8.09 49.85
C SER A 5 -48.07 9.50 49.23
N ASN A 6 -47.64 9.76 47.99
CA ASN A 6 -47.22 9.01 46.79
C ASN A 6 -46.56 10.03 45.82
N TYR A 7 -45.91 9.49 44.78
CA TYR A 7 -45.50 10.08 43.48
C TYR A 7 -43.98 10.10 43.24
N LEU A 8 -43.46 8.90 42.95
CA LEU A 8 -42.22 8.74 42.20
C LEU A 8 -42.60 8.68 40.70
N VAL A 9 -42.25 9.72 39.94
CA VAL A 9 -42.32 9.71 38.48
C VAL A 9 -41.12 8.90 37.98
N LEU A 10 -41.38 7.68 37.52
CA LEU A 10 -40.38 6.80 36.93
C LEU A 10 -40.13 7.24 35.47
N GLY A 11 -39.19 8.17 35.28
CA GLY A 11 -38.66 8.49 33.96
C GLY A 11 -37.73 7.38 33.50
N ILE A 12 -38.24 6.46 32.67
CA ILE A 12 -37.42 5.47 31.96
C ILE A 12 -36.60 6.24 30.91
N VAL A 13 -35.37 6.64 31.26
CA VAL A 13 -34.37 7.01 30.28
C VAL A 13 -33.87 5.71 29.65
N LEU A 14 -34.46 5.35 28.51
CA LEU A 14 -33.87 4.41 27.57
C LEU A 14 -32.56 5.02 27.08
N GLY A 15 -31.49 4.79 27.83
CA GLY A 15 -30.13 5.01 27.37
C GLY A 15 -29.87 4.04 26.23
N PHE A 16 -30.17 4.47 25.00
CA PHE A 16 -29.60 3.88 23.80
C PHE A 16 -28.07 3.94 23.98
N HIS A 17 -27.49 2.85 24.46
CA HIS A 17 -26.09 2.57 24.19
C HIS A 17 -26.02 2.31 22.70
N ALA A 18 -25.84 3.39 21.94
CA ALA A 18 -25.25 3.31 20.63
C ALA A 18 -23.88 2.68 20.84
N SER A 19 -23.83 1.36 20.69
CA SER A 19 -22.60 0.62 20.45
C SER A 19 -22.04 1.14 19.12
N THR A 20 -21.31 2.25 19.19
CA THR A 20 -20.42 2.67 18.12
C THR A 20 -19.51 1.49 17.80
N PRO A 21 -19.44 1.02 16.55
CA PRO A 21 -18.50 -0.02 16.21
C PRO A 21 -17.10 0.51 16.54
N ALA A 22 -16.39 -0.23 17.39
CA ALA A 22 -14.98 -0.02 17.65
C ALA A 22 -14.25 0.05 16.30
N GLY A 23 -13.37 1.03 16.14
CA GLY A 23 -12.59 1.23 14.92
C GLY A 23 -12.04 -0.11 14.44
N THR A 24 -12.41 -0.49 13.22
CA THR A 24 -11.91 -1.72 12.58
C THR A 24 -10.41 -1.56 12.43
N GLY A 25 -9.65 -2.15 13.35
CA GLY A 25 -8.20 -2.22 13.25
C GLY A 25 -7.83 -2.77 11.87
N VAL A 26 -6.88 -2.09 11.22
CA VAL A 26 -6.39 -2.47 9.88
C VAL A 26 -6.06 -3.96 9.88
N LYS A 27 -6.66 -4.73 8.98
CA LYS A 27 -6.39 -6.17 8.82
C LYS A 27 -5.51 -6.38 7.60
N PRO A 28 -4.18 -6.25 7.72
CA PRO A 28 -3.29 -6.41 6.59
C PRO A 28 -3.29 -7.86 6.10
N PHE A 29 -3.04 -8.00 4.80
CA PHE A 29 -2.73 -9.28 4.18
C PHE A 29 -1.25 -9.34 3.79
N PHE A 30 -0.67 -10.52 3.92
CA PHE A 30 0.71 -10.86 3.59
C PHE A 30 0.73 -11.97 2.54
N SER A 31 1.86 -12.13 1.87
CA SER A 31 2.15 -13.33 1.10
C SER A 31 2.91 -14.32 1.98
N ALA A 32 2.48 -15.58 2.06
CA ALA A 32 3.17 -16.60 2.83
C ALA A 32 4.60 -16.82 2.30
N PRO A 33 5.61 -17.01 3.17
CA PRO A 33 7.02 -16.98 2.79
C PRO A 33 7.46 -18.05 1.78
N TYR A 34 6.78 -19.20 1.77
CA TYR A 34 7.18 -20.34 0.94
C TYR A 34 6.24 -20.58 -0.25
N THR A 35 4.95 -20.26 -0.09
CA THR A 35 3.91 -20.52 -1.11
C THR A 35 3.48 -19.27 -1.87
N GLY A 36 3.72 -18.08 -1.32
CA GLY A 36 3.20 -16.82 -1.86
C GLY A 36 1.70 -16.61 -1.66
N GLU A 37 1.01 -17.55 -1.00
CA GLU A 37 -0.43 -17.48 -0.74
C GLU A 37 -0.80 -16.25 0.09
N LYS A 38 -1.96 -15.64 -0.20
CA LYS A 38 -2.48 -14.50 0.56
C LYS A 38 -2.96 -14.97 1.94
N VAL A 39 -2.32 -14.52 3.00
CA VAL A 39 -2.60 -14.90 4.40
C VAL A 39 -2.64 -13.68 5.32
N GLN A 40 -3.37 -13.76 6.42
CA GLN A 40 -3.38 -12.70 7.46
C GLN A 40 -2.29 -12.89 8.52
N LYS A 41 -1.76 -14.12 8.62
CA LYS A 41 -0.69 -14.49 9.54
C LYS A 41 0.10 -15.64 8.95
N TYR A 42 1.38 -15.71 9.29
CA TYR A 42 2.22 -16.86 8.94
C TYR A 42 3.27 -17.13 10.00
N LYS A 43 3.77 -18.36 10.01
CA LYS A 43 4.96 -18.73 10.80
C LYS A 43 6.18 -18.82 9.90
N ILE A 44 7.32 -18.42 10.43
CA ILE A 44 8.60 -18.48 9.73
C ILE A 44 9.71 -18.85 10.71
N THR A 45 10.53 -19.82 10.34
CA THR A 45 11.69 -20.23 11.13
C THR A 45 12.93 -19.62 10.50
N LEU A 46 13.70 -18.86 11.27
CA LEU A 46 14.85 -18.10 10.80
C LEU A 46 16.09 -18.43 11.64
N PRO A 47 17.28 -18.54 11.01
CA PRO A 47 18.51 -18.80 11.73
C PRO A 47 18.93 -17.57 12.53
N LEU A 48 19.21 -17.76 13.83
CA LEU A 48 19.84 -16.76 14.68
C LEU A 48 21.37 -16.87 14.65
N SER A 49 21.88 -18.07 14.37
CA SER A 49 23.31 -18.37 14.24
C SER A 49 23.51 -19.61 13.35
N ARG A 50 24.72 -20.17 13.32
CA ARG A 50 24.99 -21.43 12.60
C ARG A 50 24.25 -22.64 13.18
N TYR A 51 23.93 -22.62 14.47
CA TYR A 51 23.40 -23.77 15.19
C TYR A 51 22.03 -23.52 15.82
N GLU A 52 21.54 -22.28 15.76
CA GLU A 52 20.32 -21.86 16.43
C GLU A 52 19.33 -21.28 15.43
N GLN A 53 18.06 -21.65 15.59
CA GLN A 53 16.94 -21.15 14.82
C GLN A 53 15.81 -20.74 15.77
N GLU A 54 15.05 -19.73 15.37
CA GLU A 54 13.89 -19.25 16.11
C GLU A 54 12.68 -19.19 15.18
N THR A 55 11.50 -19.50 15.70
CA THR A 55 10.24 -19.39 14.94
C THR A 55 9.48 -18.13 15.35
N PHE A 56 9.07 -17.36 14.34
CA PHE A 56 8.29 -16.13 14.48
C PHE A 56 6.91 -16.33 13.87
N THR A 57 5.88 -15.79 14.52
CA THR A 57 4.50 -15.69 14.01
C THR A 57 4.22 -14.23 13.66
N ILE A 58 4.14 -13.92 12.37
CA ILE A 58 3.88 -12.55 11.89
C ILE A 58 2.36 -12.38 11.72
N PRO A 59 1.76 -11.28 12.23
CA PRO A 59 2.38 -10.07 12.79
C PRO A 59 2.75 -10.08 14.29
N GLN A 60 2.32 -11.08 15.07
CA GLN A 60 2.40 -11.07 16.54
C GLN A 60 3.82 -10.86 17.09
N ASP A 61 4.81 -11.43 16.42
CA ASP A 61 6.21 -11.42 16.84
C ASP A 61 7.04 -10.30 16.20
N CYS A 62 6.43 -9.29 15.55
CA CYS A 62 7.17 -8.23 14.86
C CYS A 62 8.14 -7.45 15.75
N ALA A 63 7.76 -7.15 17.00
CA ALA A 63 8.67 -6.51 17.94
C ALA A 63 9.90 -7.37 18.25
N ARG A 64 9.70 -8.68 18.46
CA ARG A 64 10.79 -9.64 18.74
C ARG A 64 11.69 -9.81 17.52
N LEU A 65 11.11 -9.90 16.33
CA LEU A 65 11.85 -9.98 15.07
C LEU A 65 12.74 -8.75 14.84
N ASN A 66 12.20 -7.54 15.09
CA ASN A 66 12.95 -6.30 14.97
C ASN A 66 14.15 -6.25 15.93
N SER A 67 14.00 -6.72 17.18
CA SER A 67 15.13 -6.82 18.11
C SER A 67 16.24 -7.74 17.58
N ARG A 68 15.89 -8.89 16.99
CA ARG A 68 16.88 -9.81 16.37
C ARG A 68 17.59 -9.20 15.16
N LEU A 69 16.90 -8.36 14.40
CA LEU A 69 17.52 -7.65 13.28
C LEU A 69 18.55 -6.62 13.76
N LEU A 70 18.25 -5.89 14.85
CA LEU A 70 19.17 -4.96 15.49
C LEU A 70 20.42 -5.66 16.06
N GLU A 71 20.26 -6.89 16.55
CA GLU A 71 21.38 -7.75 16.99
C GLU A 71 22.24 -8.28 15.81
N GLY A 72 21.82 -8.04 14.56
CA GLY A 72 22.54 -8.45 13.36
C GLY A 72 22.17 -9.84 12.84
N ASN A 73 21.15 -10.49 13.42
CA ASN A 73 20.84 -11.89 13.12
C ASN A 73 20.36 -12.11 11.68
N GLY A 74 19.84 -11.07 11.03
CA GLY A 74 19.43 -11.10 9.62
C GLY A 74 20.56 -11.40 8.63
N ARG A 75 21.83 -11.40 9.07
CA ARG A 75 23.00 -11.74 8.25
C ARG A 75 23.30 -13.25 8.24
N TRP A 76 22.73 -14.02 9.17
CA TRP A 76 22.95 -15.46 9.25
C TRP A 76 22.16 -16.22 8.19
N GLY A 77 22.61 -17.45 7.97
CA GLY A 77 22.02 -18.35 7.00
C GLY A 77 22.49 -18.15 5.57
N ASN A 78 21.93 -18.98 4.70
CA ASN A 78 22.14 -18.98 3.27
C ASN A 78 21.36 -17.83 2.59
N ARG A 79 21.47 -17.74 1.27
CA ARG A 79 20.81 -16.71 0.47
C ARG A 79 19.28 -16.70 0.61
N ILE A 80 18.66 -17.86 0.77
CA ILE A 80 17.20 -17.99 0.93
C ILE A 80 16.81 -17.48 2.32
N GLU A 81 17.50 -17.92 3.36
CA GLU A 81 17.24 -17.50 4.75
C GLU A 81 17.39 -15.98 4.93
N ARG A 82 18.40 -15.36 4.32
CA ARG A 82 18.54 -13.90 4.31
C ARG A 82 17.38 -13.20 3.61
N ARG A 83 16.83 -13.78 2.54
CA ARG A 83 15.63 -13.25 1.87
C ARG A 83 14.38 -13.41 2.73
N LEU A 84 14.28 -14.49 3.50
CA LEU A 84 13.20 -14.71 4.44
C LEU A 84 13.24 -13.70 5.60
N TRP A 85 14.44 -13.36 6.10
CA TRP A 85 14.66 -12.26 7.03
C TRP A 85 14.16 -10.92 6.46
N ILE A 86 14.64 -10.53 5.26
CA ILE A 86 14.21 -9.28 4.60
C ILE A 86 12.69 -9.25 4.40
N LYS A 87 12.10 -10.37 3.97
CA LYS A 87 10.65 -10.46 3.80
C LYS A 87 9.91 -10.19 5.10
N ALA A 88 10.33 -10.80 6.21
CA ALA A 88 9.65 -10.65 7.48
C ALA A 88 9.85 -9.24 8.07
N ASP A 89 11.03 -8.64 7.89
CA ASP A 89 11.30 -7.23 8.19
C ASP A 89 10.36 -6.30 7.41
N ASP A 90 10.28 -6.47 6.08
CA ASP A 90 9.42 -5.69 5.20
C ASP A 90 7.94 -5.79 5.63
N ASP A 91 7.45 -7.00 5.96
CA ASP A 91 6.07 -7.19 6.44
C ASP A 91 5.81 -6.51 7.80
N CYS A 92 6.79 -6.48 8.71
CA CYS A 92 6.68 -5.79 10.00
C CYS A 92 6.77 -4.27 9.87
N ARG A 93 7.65 -3.75 9.01
CA ARG A 93 7.70 -2.31 8.68
C ARG A 93 6.39 -1.84 8.07
N TYR A 94 5.81 -2.65 7.19
CA TYR A 94 4.51 -2.37 6.60
C TYR A 94 3.40 -2.28 7.65
N LEU A 95 3.37 -3.22 8.60
CA LEU A 95 2.41 -3.18 9.70
C LEU A 95 2.56 -1.90 10.54
N ASN A 96 3.80 -1.56 10.91
CA ASN A 96 4.09 -0.35 11.68
C ASN A 96 3.65 0.91 10.95
N PHE A 97 3.84 0.97 9.62
CA PHE A 97 3.36 2.06 8.79
C PHE A 97 1.83 2.20 8.85
N LEU A 98 1.09 1.10 8.70
CA LEU A 98 -0.38 1.10 8.78
C LEU A 98 -0.93 1.46 10.16
N GLN A 99 -0.18 1.15 11.23
CA GLN A 99 -0.64 1.34 12.61
C GLN A 99 -0.12 2.62 13.27
N LYS A 100 0.71 3.40 12.55
CA LYS A 100 1.38 4.60 13.06
C LYS A 100 0.40 5.59 13.69
N TYR A 101 -0.74 5.80 13.04
CA TYR A 101 -1.82 6.64 13.55
C TYR A 101 -3.09 5.79 13.71
N SER A 102 -3.11 4.95 14.76
CA SER A 102 -4.21 4.03 15.06
C SER A 102 -5.40 4.71 15.77
N GLY A 103 -5.81 5.88 15.24
CA GLY A 103 -6.94 6.67 15.71
C GLY A 103 -8.27 6.26 15.08
N LYS A 104 -9.36 6.85 15.58
CA LYS A 104 -10.67 6.74 14.92
C LYS A 104 -10.66 7.64 13.68
N VAL A 105 -10.73 7.03 12.51
CA VAL A 105 -10.88 7.74 11.25
C VAL A 105 -12.28 8.38 11.19
N GLU A 106 -12.33 9.67 10.90
CA GLU A 106 -13.59 10.43 10.85
C GLU A 106 -14.14 10.55 9.43
N LYS A 107 -13.25 10.55 8.44
CA LYS A 107 -13.59 10.79 7.03
C LYS A 107 -13.05 9.67 6.17
N ASP A 108 -13.88 9.13 5.30
CA ASP A 108 -13.48 8.10 4.35
C ASP A 108 -13.99 8.45 2.95
N PHE A 109 -13.04 8.75 2.07
CA PHE A 109 -13.30 8.99 0.66
C PHE A 109 -12.69 7.91 -0.20
N VAL A 110 -11.95 6.95 0.33
CA VAL A 110 -11.09 6.06 -0.47
C VAL A 110 -11.63 4.63 -0.54
N SER A 111 -12.32 4.14 0.50
CA SER A 111 -12.67 2.71 0.63
C SER A 111 -13.62 2.19 -0.43
N ASN A 112 -14.46 3.05 -0.99
CA ASN A 112 -15.42 2.69 -2.03
C ASN A 112 -14.83 2.66 -3.45
N TYR A 113 -13.56 3.02 -3.63
CA TYR A 113 -12.91 3.03 -4.93
C TYR A 113 -12.31 1.65 -5.26
N ASP A 114 -12.57 1.14 -6.46
CA ASP A 114 -12.03 -0.13 -6.92
C ASP A 114 -10.58 0.02 -7.41
N PHE A 115 -9.65 -0.03 -6.46
CA PHE A 115 -8.22 0.07 -6.76
C PHE A 115 -7.69 -1.07 -7.65
N TYR A 116 -8.35 -2.23 -7.64
CA TYR A 116 -7.93 -3.35 -8.50
C TYR A 116 -8.28 -3.11 -9.97
N ASN A 117 -9.22 -2.21 -10.27
CA ASN A 117 -9.55 -1.80 -11.63
C ASN A 117 -9.34 -0.28 -11.86
N ALA A 118 -8.46 0.33 -11.06
CA ALA A 118 -8.16 1.75 -11.07
C ALA A 118 -7.69 2.24 -12.44
N SER A 119 -8.12 3.43 -12.84
CA SER A 119 -7.48 4.15 -13.93
C SER A 119 -6.09 4.62 -13.49
N ILE A 120 -5.08 4.45 -14.34
CA ILE A 120 -3.72 4.95 -14.10
C ILE A 120 -3.73 6.49 -14.01
N THR A 121 -4.69 7.15 -14.65
CA THR A 121 -4.86 8.62 -14.58
C THR A 121 -5.31 9.14 -13.22
N ASP A 122 -5.89 8.25 -12.40
CA ASP A 122 -6.40 8.60 -11.07
C ASP A 122 -5.28 8.51 -10.03
N LEU A 123 -4.20 7.79 -10.36
CA LEU A 123 -3.02 7.60 -9.53
C LEU A 123 -1.96 8.68 -9.79
N PRO A 124 -1.14 9.04 -8.79
CA PRO A 124 0.00 9.90 -9.00
C PRO A 124 1.06 9.18 -9.84
N LEU A 125 1.20 9.59 -11.10
CA LEU A 125 2.09 8.95 -12.09
C LEU A 125 3.58 9.06 -11.70
N ARG A 126 3.93 10.20 -11.11
CA ARG A 126 5.20 10.43 -10.44
C ARG A 126 4.91 11.17 -9.13
N PRO A 127 5.30 10.59 -7.98
CA PRO A 127 5.20 11.26 -6.69
C PRO A 127 5.70 12.72 -6.74
N GLY A 128 4.81 13.67 -6.44
CA GLY A 128 5.16 15.09 -6.37
C GLY A 128 5.48 15.78 -7.72
N CYS A 129 5.12 15.19 -8.87
CA CYS A 129 5.25 15.87 -10.16
C CYS A 129 3.95 15.87 -10.97
N ASP A 130 3.60 17.03 -11.53
CA ASP A 130 2.48 17.17 -12.47
C ASP A 130 2.83 16.56 -13.84
N LEU A 131 1.81 16.04 -14.54
CA LEU A 131 1.96 15.43 -15.85
C LEU A 131 2.53 16.39 -16.90
N ASN A 132 2.10 17.66 -16.92
CA ASN A 132 2.62 18.62 -17.91
C ASN A 132 4.10 18.91 -17.68
N LEU A 133 4.51 19.02 -16.40
CA LEU A 133 5.90 19.21 -16.04
C LEU A 133 6.74 17.97 -16.38
N LEU A 134 6.21 16.79 -16.10
CA LEU A 134 6.84 15.51 -16.44
C LEU A 134 7.13 15.37 -17.93
N LEU A 135 6.21 15.84 -18.79
CA LEU A 135 6.36 15.76 -20.24
C LEU A 135 7.28 16.85 -20.82
N ARG A 136 7.25 18.06 -20.26
CA ARG A 136 8.03 19.20 -20.79
C ARG A 136 9.45 19.25 -20.27
N ASN A 137 9.63 18.96 -18.98
CA ASN A 137 10.93 19.00 -18.32
C ASN A 137 11.01 17.95 -17.20
N PRO A 138 11.24 16.67 -17.53
CA PRO A 138 11.32 15.58 -16.56
C PRO A 138 12.39 15.78 -15.46
N ALA A 139 13.41 16.59 -15.75
CA ALA A 139 14.49 16.93 -14.82
C ALA A 139 14.07 17.95 -13.74
N ALA A 140 13.00 18.72 -13.97
CA ALA A 140 12.43 19.61 -12.98
C ALA A 140 11.52 18.90 -11.96
N CYS A 141 11.15 17.64 -12.24
CA CYS A 141 10.41 16.84 -11.27
C CYS A 141 11.34 16.40 -10.11
N PRO A 142 10.82 16.30 -8.87
CA PRO A 142 11.54 15.70 -7.75
C PRO A 142 12.04 14.28 -8.08
N PRO A 143 13.18 13.84 -7.51
CA PRO A 143 13.66 12.48 -7.70
C PRO A 143 12.60 11.48 -7.21
N SER A 144 12.56 10.29 -7.83
CA SER A 144 11.67 9.21 -7.39
C SER A 144 11.97 8.86 -5.94
N MET A 145 10.93 8.83 -5.10
CA MET A 145 11.08 8.37 -3.72
C MET A 145 11.34 6.85 -3.70
N PRO A 146 12.38 6.37 -2.99
CA PRO A 146 12.61 4.93 -2.84
C PRO A 146 11.39 4.24 -2.23
N GLY A 147 11.04 3.06 -2.74
CA GLY A 147 9.91 2.27 -2.22
C GLY A 147 8.54 2.66 -2.74
N ILE A 148 8.41 3.72 -3.55
CA ILE A 148 7.15 4.13 -4.18
C ILE A 148 7.16 3.75 -5.68
N PRO A 149 6.05 3.24 -6.24
CA PRO A 149 5.94 3.00 -7.68
C PRO A 149 6.19 4.25 -8.50
N ASN A 150 6.88 4.07 -9.63
CA ASN A 150 7.12 5.13 -10.60
C ASN A 150 6.50 4.72 -11.94
N PHE A 151 5.28 5.18 -12.23
CA PHE A 151 4.59 4.85 -13.48
C PHE A 151 5.19 5.58 -14.68
N SER A 152 5.97 6.66 -14.47
CA SER A 152 6.63 7.35 -15.56
C SER A 152 7.63 6.47 -16.32
N MET A 153 8.11 5.39 -15.70
CA MET A 153 9.02 4.45 -16.36
C MET A 153 8.39 3.68 -17.52
N PHE A 154 7.05 3.64 -17.60
CA PHE A 154 6.31 3.02 -18.70
C PHE A 154 5.77 4.05 -19.69
N MET A 155 6.09 5.33 -19.51
CA MET A 155 5.72 6.36 -20.48
C MET A 155 6.63 6.27 -21.70
N GLU A 156 6.02 6.13 -22.86
CA GLU A 156 6.72 6.16 -24.14
C GLU A 156 6.92 7.61 -24.57
N ASN A 157 8.19 7.98 -24.74
CA ASN A 157 8.60 9.27 -25.30
C ASN A 157 8.71 9.23 -26.83
N THR A 158 8.69 8.02 -27.40
CA THR A 158 8.78 7.77 -28.83
C THR A 158 7.42 7.98 -29.50
N PRO A 159 7.35 8.67 -30.66
CA PRO A 159 6.09 8.86 -31.36
C PRO A 159 5.53 7.51 -31.81
N MET A 160 4.22 7.32 -31.59
CA MET A 160 3.51 6.11 -31.97
C MET A 160 3.66 5.80 -33.47
N HIS A 161 3.78 4.51 -33.80
CA HIS A 161 3.67 4.07 -35.19
C HIS A 161 2.21 4.17 -35.66
N GLN A 162 1.97 4.57 -36.92
CA GLN A 162 0.63 4.82 -37.46
C GLN A 162 -0.37 3.64 -37.32
N GLY A 163 0.12 2.39 -37.25
CA GLY A 163 -0.71 1.21 -37.03
C GLY A 163 -1.18 0.98 -35.57
N GLN A 164 -0.54 1.63 -34.59
CA GLN A 164 -0.82 1.44 -33.15
C GLN A 164 -1.97 2.32 -32.65
N GLN A 165 -2.46 3.25 -33.45
CA GLN A 165 -3.48 4.22 -33.04
C GLN A 165 -4.86 3.58 -32.82
N ALA A 166 -5.14 2.47 -33.49
CA ALA A 166 -6.37 1.69 -33.34
C ALA A 166 -6.39 0.82 -32.05
N GLU A 167 -5.23 0.59 -31.42
CA GLU A 167 -5.09 -0.27 -30.22
C GLU A 167 -5.05 0.54 -28.91
N LEU A 168 -5.24 1.85 -28.98
CA LEU A 168 -5.20 2.72 -27.81
C LEU A 168 -6.44 2.54 -26.94
N GLU A 169 -6.23 2.14 -25.70
CA GLU A 169 -7.26 2.02 -24.67
C GLU A 169 -7.01 2.97 -23.50
N ASP A 170 -7.96 3.05 -22.57
CA ASP A 170 -7.74 3.74 -21.31
C ASP A 170 -6.71 2.98 -20.48
N CYS A 171 -5.74 3.70 -19.94
CA CYS A 171 -4.75 3.13 -19.02
C CYS A 171 -5.42 2.73 -17.71
N ARG A 172 -5.57 1.44 -17.43
CA ARG A 172 -6.13 0.97 -16.16
C ARG A 172 -5.54 -0.36 -15.70
N PHE A 173 -5.58 -0.60 -14.40
CA PHE A 173 -5.45 -1.93 -13.85
C PHE A 173 -6.65 -2.80 -14.26
N ILE A 174 -6.40 -4.09 -14.42
CA ILE A 174 -7.44 -5.10 -14.61
C ILE A 174 -7.17 -6.19 -13.60
N ASN A 175 -8.07 -6.34 -12.63
CA ASN A 175 -7.93 -7.30 -11.52
C ASN A 175 -6.56 -7.19 -10.82
N GLY A 176 -6.10 -5.96 -10.60
CA GLY A 176 -4.85 -5.63 -9.93
C GLY A 176 -3.61 -5.72 -10.81
N VAL A 177 -3.74 -5.92 -12.13
CA VAL A 177 -2.59 -6.02 -13.03
C VAL A 177 -2.64 -4.94 -14.10
N PHE A 178 -1.53 -4.22 -14.25
CA PHE A 178 -1.28 -3.37 -15.41
C PHE A 178 0.00 -3.86 -16.10
N ARG A 179 -0.06 -4.05 -17.43
CA ARG A 179 1.10 -4.27 -18.31
C ARG A 179 0.86 -3.58 -19.63
N GLY A 180 1.81 -2.76 -20.04
CA GLY A 180 1.71 -2.02 -21.29
C GLY A 180 2.49 -0.72 -21.25
N HIS A 181 2.33 0.02 -22.33
CA HIS A 181 3.02 1.27 -22.60
C HIS A 181 2.03 2.44 -22.48
N ILE A 182 2.42 3.49 -21.76
CA ILE A 182 1.60 4.68 -21.53
C ILE A 182 2.02 5.75 -22.54
N TYR A 183 1.06 6.27 -23.29
CA TYR A 183 1.22 7.34 -24.26
C TYR A 183 0.44 8.58 -23.80
N HIS A 184 1.03 9.75 -24.01
CA HIS A 184 0.33 11.01 -23.83
C HIS A 184 -0.25 11.49 -25.16
N THR A 185 -1.57 11.66 -25.21
CA THR A 185 -2.29 12.11 -26.41
C THR A 185 -3.04 13.41 -26.12
N GLY A 186 -3.52 14.11 -27.15
CA GLY A 186 -4.38 15.29 -26.98
C GLY A 186 -5.70 15.01 -26.24
N ARG A 187 -6.04 13.74 -25.98
CA ARG A 187 -7.22 13.31 -25.21
C ARG A 187 -6.86 12.81 -23.80
N GLY A 188 -5.61 12.99 -23.36
CA GLY A 188 -5.08 12.47 -22.11
C GLY A 188 -4.24 11.20 -22.30
N LEU A 189 -4.04 10.45 -21.20
CA LEU A 189 -3.22 9.25 -21.20
C LEU A 189 -3.96 8.07 -21.83
N ARG A 190 -3.30 7.40 -22.76
CA ARG A 190 -3.79 6.21 -23.46
C ARG A 190 -2.74 5.13 -23.39
N CYS A 191 -3.16 3.87 -23.41
CA CYS A 191 -2.26 2.74 -23.25
C CYS A 191 -2.41 1.74 -24.39
N ILE A 192 -1.28 1.13 -24.74
CA ILE A 192 -1.26 -0.12 -25.52
C ILE A 192 -0.93 -1.23 -24.54
N LYS A 193 -1.87 -2.16 -24.36
CA LYS A 193 -1.65 -3.33 -23.51
C LYS A 193 -0.67 -4.26 -24.19
N ASP A 194 0.33 -4.69 -23.43
CA ASP A 194 1.25 -5.73 -23.88
C ASP A 194 1.48 -6.70 -22.71
N PRO A 195 1.02 -7.96 -22.81
CA PRO A 195 1.26 -8.98 -21.78
C PRO A 195 2.74 -9.22 -21.49
N LYS A 196 3.65 -8.91 -22.42
CA LYS A 196 5.11 -9.07 -22.26
C LYS A 196 5.79 -7.81 -21.74
N ALA A 197 5.12 -6.67 -21.75
CA ALA A 197 5.66 -5.42 -21.25
C ALA A 197 5.85 -5.46 -19.71
N PRO A 198 6.80 -4.66 -19.20
CA PRO A 198 6.85 -4.32 -17.80
C PRO A 198 5.54 -3.70 -17.29
N GLY A 199 5.33 -3.79 -15.98
CA GLY A 199 4.16 -3.19 -15.34
C GLY A 199 4.14 -3.42 -13.84
N TYR A 200 2.96 -3.33 -13.25
CA TYR A 200 2.77 -3.55 -11.82
C TYR A 200 1.63 -4.54 -11.54
N ARG A 201 1.78 -5.27 -10.43
CA ARG A 201 0.71 -6.03 -9.80
C ARG A 201 0.43 -5.47 -8.40
N ILE A 202 -0.84 -5.21 -8.12
CA ILE A 202 -1.36 -4.92 -6.79
C ILE A 202 -1.49 -6.25 -6.03
N LEU A 203 -0.83 -6.34 -4.88
CA LEU A 203 -0.83 -7.48 -3.97
C LEU A 203 -1.95 -7.36 -2.92
N SER A 204 -2.08 -6.18 -2.33
CA SER A 204 -3.17 -5.82 -1.42
C SER A 204 -3.51 -4.34 -1.53
N VAL A 205 -4.72 -4.03 -1.09
CA VAL A 205 -5.18 -2.69 -0.81
C VAL A 205 -5.62 -2.73 0.65
N ASP A 206 -4.93 -1.97 1.48
CA ASP A 206 -5.25 -1.82 2.90
C ASP A 206 -5.63 -0.36 3.17
N PHE A 207 -6.30 -0.11 4.29
CA PHE A 207 -6.80 1.23 4.62
C PHE A 207 -6.29 1.62 6.00
N ALA A 208 -5.57 2.74 6.08
CA ALA A 208 -5.09 3.33 7.32
C ALA A 208 -5.10 4.87 7.22
N ASP A 209 -5.12 5.57 8.35
CA ASP A 209 -4.70 6.98 8.39
C ASP A 209 -3.17 6.98 8.52
N VAL A 210 -2.44 7.35 7.45
CA VAL A 210 -0.98 7.22 7.42
C VAL A 210 -0.24 8.53 7.69
N ASN A 211 -0.95 9.63 7.89
CA ASN A 211 -0.39 10.94 8.23
C ASN A 211 -0.98 11.56 9.51
N GLY A 212 -2.01 10.97 10.10
CA GLY A 212 -2.66 11.41 11.32
C GLY A 212 -3.65 12.56 11.13
N ASP A 213 -4.21 12.72 9.92
CA ASP A 213 -5.15 13.81 9.61
C ASP A 213 -6.64 13.44 9.79
N ASN A 214 -6.90 12.26 10.37
CA ASN A 214 -8.22 11.67 10.60
C ASN A 214 -9.00 11.34 9.31
N CYS A 215 -8.35 11.36 8.14
CA CYS A 215 -8.89 10.86 6.89
C CYS A 215 -8.36 9.45 6.60
N GLN A 216 -9.20 8.61 6.02
CA GLN A 216 -8.82 7.28 5.56
C GLN A 216 -7.95 7.41 4.31
N ASP A 217 -6.75 6.84 4.35
CA ASP A 217 -5.92 6.66 3.17
C ASP A 217 -6.00 5.20 2.68
N ALA A 218 -5.88 5.02 1.37
CA ALA A 218 -5.70 3.71 0.75
C ALA A 218 -4.22 3.44 0.56
N VAL A 219 -3.77 2.25 0.91
CA VAL A 219 -2.37 1.84 0.82
C VAL A 219 -2.27 0.66 -0.12
N LEU A 220 -1.73 0.89 -1.31
CA LEU A 220 -1.54 -0.14 -2.33
C LEU A 220 -0.17 -0.78 -2.11
N ARG A 221 -0.16 -2.09 -1.84
CA ARG A 221 1.06 -2.91 -1.93
C ARG A 221 1.23 -3.39 -3.35
N MET A 222 2.36 -3.08 -3.96
CA MET A 222 2.60 -3.35 -5.37
C MET A 222 3.94 -4.05 -5.56
N THR A 223 4.07 -4.79 -6.66
CA THR A 223 5.36 -5.32 -7.12
C THR A 223 5.50 -5.11 -8.62
N PRO A 224 6.68 -4.70 -9.11
CA PRO A 224 6.93 -4.62 -10.53
C PRO A 224 6.94 -6.03 -11.14
N ILE A 225 6.39 -6.16 -12.34
CA ILE A 225 6.32 -7.40 -13.10
C ILE A 225 6.84 -7.18 -14.52
N GLY A 226 7.23 -8.25 -15.21
CA GLY A 226 7.71 -8.21 -16.59
C GLY A 226 9.23 -8.34 -16.71
N ARG A 227 9.75 -8.30 -17.94
CA ARG A 227 11.17 -8.54 -18.22
C ARG A 227 12.03 -7.41 -17.64
N GLY A 228 13.10 -7.77 -16.92
CA GLY A 228 14.02 -6.81 -16.30
C GLY A 228 13.51 -6.18 -14.99
N ALA A 229 12.25 -6.42 -14.61
CA ALA A 229 11.73 -6.02 -13.31
C ALA A 229 12.43 -6.80 -12.19
N ARG A 230 12.98 -6.08 -11.22
CA ARG A 230 13.43 -6.68 -9.96
C ARG A 230 12.25 -6.70 -9.01
N PRO A 231 11.76 -7.88 -8.57
CA PRO A 231 10.64 -7.95 -7.64
C PRO A 231 11.05 -7.33 -6.31
N SER A 232 10.62 -6.09 -6.10
CA SER A 232 10.68 -5.36 -4.83
C SER A 232 9.27 -5.01 -4.40
N LEU A 233 9.02 -5.01 -3.10
CA LEU A 233 7.77 -4.49 -2.58
C LEU A 233 7.79 -2.96 -2.73
N LEU A 234 6.70 -2.41 -3.23
CA LEU A 234 6.48 -0.98 -3.36
C LEU A 234 5.17 -0.64 -2.65
N ILE A 235 5.13 0.52 -1.99
CA ILE A 235 3.94 1.00 -1.29
C ILE A 235 3.53 2.33 -1.90
N LEU A 236 2.25 2.44 -2.24
CA LEU A 236 1.64 3.66 -2.73
C LEU A 236 0.47 4.03 -1.82
N PRO A 237 0.68 4.94 -0.86
CA PRO A 237 -0.42 5.52 -0.09
C PRO A 237 -1.11 6.59 -0.93
N LEU A 238 -2.43 6.62 -0.85
CA LEU A 238 -3.31 7.45 -1.65
C LEU A 238 -4.34 8.08 -0.74
N THR A 239 -4.46 9.40 -0.84
CA THR A 239 -5.48 10.17 -0.15
C THR A 239 -6.29 10.99 -1.15
N ARG A 240 -7.51 11.34 -0.74
CA ARG A 240 -8.34 12.37 -1.37
C ARG A 240 -9.32 12.92 -0.34
N ARG A 241 -9.73 14.18 -0.49
CA ARG A 241 -10.61 14.87 0.48
C ARG A 241 -12.07 14.94 0.02
N SER A 242 -12.34 14.49 -1.19
CA SER A 242 -13.69 14.35 -1.74
C SER A 242 -13.74 13.26 -2.81
N ASN A 243 -14.93 12.80 -3.17
CA ASN A 243 -15.10 11.77 -4.20
C ASN A 243 -14.74 12.23 -5.62
N ASP A 244 -14.75 13.54 -5.87
CA ASP A 244 -14.48 14.15 -7.18
C ASP A 244 -13.01 14.54 -7.36
N GLU A 245 -12.21 14.46 -6.30
CA GLU A 245 -10.78 14.77 -6.33
C GLU A 245 -9.96 13.57 -6.82
N LYS A 246 -8.88 13.86 -7.55
CA LYS A 246 -7.86 12.85 -7.89
C LYS A 246 -7.11 12.39 -6.65
N PHE A 247 -6.60 11.16 -6.68
CA PHE A 247 -5.74 10.71 -5.61
C PHE A 247 -4.41 11.47 -5.63
N SER A 248 -3.94 11.77 -4.43
CA SER A 248 -2.62 12.34 -4.19
C SER A 248 -1.90 11.54 -3.11
N LEU A 249 -0.63 11.86 -2.87
CA LEU A 249 0.09 11.29 -1.73
C LEU A 249 -0.31 12.03 -0.45
N PRO A 250 -0.56 11.33 0.66
CA PRO A 250 -0.84 12.00 1.93
C PRO A 250 0.35 12.86 2.35
N PRO A 251 0.14 14.16 2.66
CA PRO A 251 1.22 15.08 2.98
C PRO A 251 1.87 14.71 4.32
N GLY A 252 3.19 14.84 4.41
CA GLY A 252 3.93 14.61 5.66
C GLY A 252 4.04 13.14 6.09
N SER A 253 3.57 12.19 5.28
CA SER A 253 3.77 10.76 5.55
C SER A 253 5.24 10.36 5.42
N ASP A 254 5.69 9.57 6.39
CA ASP A 254 7.01 8.94 6.37
C ASP A 254 6.89 7.53 5.78
N TYR A 255 7.31 7.38 4.53
CA TYR A 255 7.10 6.16 3.76
C TYR A 255 8.15 5.09 4.10
N PRO A 256 7.73 3.85 4.40
CA PRO A 256 8.66 2.78 4.72
C PRO A 256 9.56 2.47 3.52
N ARG A 257 10.87 2.35 3.79
CA ARG A 257 11.84 1.85 2.82
C ARG A 257 11.94 0.34 2.94
N PHE A 258 11.73 -0.36 1.83
CA PHE A 258 11.82 -1.81 1.73
C PHE A 258 13.10 -2.25 1.02
N GLY A 259 13.58 -3.43 1.39
CA GLY A 259 14.86 -3.96 0.93
C GLY A 259 16.04 -3.61 1.87
N PRO A 260 17.25 -4.08 1.54
CA PRO A 260 18.41 -3.91 2.41
C PRO A 260 18.69 -2.43 2.67
N SER A 261 18.94 -2.06 3.93
CA SER A 261 19.63 -0.80 4.22
C SER A 261 20.95 -0.84 3.43
N LEU A 262 21.13 0.14 2.54
CA LEU A 262 22.44 0.39 1.96
C LEU A 262 23.28 1.01 3.09
N ASP A 263 23.85 0.14 3.92
CA ASP A 263 25.07 0.45 4.67
C ASP A 263 26.28 0.03 3.81
#